data_AF-A0A1X9YYT2-F1
#
_entry.id   AF-A0A1X9YYT2-F1
#
_cell.length_a   1.000
_cell.length_b   1.000
_cell.length_c   1.000
_cell.angle_alpha   90.00
_cell.angle_beta   90.00
_cell.angle_gamma   90.00
#
_symmetry.space_group_name_H-M   'P 1'
#
loop_
_entity.id
_entity.type
_entity.pdbx_description
1 polymer ?
#
loop_
_entity_poly.entity_id
_entity_poly.type
_entity_poly.pdbx_seq_one_letter_code
_entity_poly.pdbx_strand_id
1 'polypeptide(L)'
;MEEKQNGHSDHEMKGGGMGKRGVTRPMAQMQMQHHEGMEDDGEQQHEKGRDHSMMMSDEMREKMLHTHHMQTLWVYWALVILGIWMVLAPFTFDYGRAVAEPSGGREVWLSLEQRIAFMKWSDLISGALLVFFGWRSLTPNRPYSLWICCFVGIWLSMAPLVFWSPSEVAYLNDTLIGALVIALTVLIPGMPNMIMYMKMGSETPPGWSYNPSSWPQRWIMIVLAFVGWMASRYMGAFQLGYIDHAWDPFFGNSTREVLNSDMSHAWPVSDAALGSLAYTLEFLMGFMGSPSRWRTMPWMVLFFSILVIPLGFVSIFLVISQPLAVGAWCTLCLATAAVMLPMIPLQLDEVTAMGQHMVQAKRRGDNLWNVFWKGGKPFEQNKDERSPELVEFPQKPGKVFIASVWGMSFPWALVLSTAIGLWLMFAPAVFDVNIETRAADISHMGGALIVVVAVTCMGEVVRAGRYLNVPLGLAVAVWPWFVEDGTLALNIIRAVSGLAVAALSLPRGIITEKYGLWDKYVK
;
A
#
# COMPACT_ATOMS: atom_id res chain seq x y z
N MET A 1 63.61 40.91 22.61
CA MET A 1 63.95 40.57 21.22
C MET A 1 64.04 39.06 21.16
N GLU A 2 63.23 38.30 20.47
CA GLU A 2 62.13 38.55 19.52
C GLU A 2 61.41 37.20 19.31
N GLU A 3 60.08 37.26 19.17
CA GLU A 3 59.20 36.53 18.22
C GLU A 3 59.84 35.44 17.31
N LYS A 4 59.18 34.33 16.89
CA LYS A 4 57.87 34.23 16.22
C LYS A 4 57.52 32.77 15.83
N GLN A 5 56.23 32.44 15.93
CA GLN A 5 55.36 31.65 15.03
C GLN A 5 55.92 30.49 14.18
N ASN A 6 55.25 29.32 14.26
CA ASN A 6 54.55 28.77 13.10
C ASN A 6 53.49 27.73 13.52
N GLY A 7 52.28 27.93 13.00
CA GLY A 7 51.11 27.11 13.28
C GLY A 7 51.10 25.78 12.54
N HIS A 8 50.39 24.82 13.11
CA HIS A 8 49.83 23.69 12.38
C HIS A 8 48.32 23.69 12.59
N SER A 9 47.64 23.79 11.46
CA SER A 9 46.20 23.73 11.29
C SER A 9 45.73 22.29 11.48
N ASP A 10 44.99 22.01 12.56
CA ASP A 10 44.20 20.80 12.68
C ASP A 10 43.00 20.91 11.73
N HIS A 11 43.10 20.22 10.60
CA HIS A 11 41.96 19.93 9.74
C HIS A 11 41.09 18.89 10.44
N GLU A 12 40.04 19.34 11.12
CA GLU A 12 38.93 18.49 11.53
C GLU A 12 38.28 17.86 10.30
N MET A 13 38.56 16.58 10.09
CA MET A 13 37.80 15.69 9.23
C MET A 13 36.39 15.54 9.83
N LYS A 14 35.44 16.36 9.35
CA LYS A 14 34.01 16.13 9.55
C LYS A 14 33.61 14.82 8.84
N GLY A 15 33.71 13.72 9.59
CA GLY A 15 33.18 12.43 9.19
C GLY A 15 31.67 12.53 9.00
N GLY A 16 31.19 12.23 7.79
CA GLY A 16 29.77 12.20 7.49
C GLY A 16 29.06 11.18 8.37
N GLY A 17 28.29 11.67 9.35
CA GLY A 17 27.41 10.86 10.16
C GLY A 17 26.40 10.11 9.28
N MET A 18 26.28 8.80 9.50
CA MET A 18 25.30 7.98 8.80
C MET A 18 23.92 8.27 9.36
N GLY A 19 23.08 8.95 8.60
CA GLY A 19 21.66 9.10 8.93
C GLY A 19 21.00 7.73 9.08
N LYS A 20 20.14 7.58 10.10
CA LYS A 20 19.32 6.36 10.29
C LYS A 20 18.57 6.06 8.99
N ARG A 21 18.84 4.91 8.38
CA ARG A 21 18.32 4.57 7.05
C ARG A 21 16.95 3.94 7.17
N GLY A 22 16.05 4.35 6.27
CA GLY A 22 14.61 4.09 6.41
C GLY A 22 13.75 5.37 6.44
N VAL A 23 14.35 6.49 6.11
CA VAL A 23 13.67 7.77 6.00
C VAL A 23 14.14 8.37 4.68
N THR A 24 13.26 9.06 3.96
CA THR A 24 13.68 9.77 2.74
C THR A 24 14.86 10.67 3.12
N ARG A 25 15.83 10.87 2.20
CA ARG A 25 17.08 11.60 2.49
C ARG A 25 16.90 12.92 3.27
N PRO A 26 15.87 13.74 3.01
CA PRO A 26 15.59 14.94 3.82
C PRO A 26 15.40 14.65 5.31
N MET A 27 14.66 13.60 5.63
CA MET A 27 14.29 13.27 7.00
C MET A 27 15.47 12.67 7.78
N ALA A 28 16.36 11.94 7.10
CA ALA A 28 17.60 11.48 7.69
C ALA A 28 18.51 12.66 8.08
N GLN A 29 18.58 13.70 7.24
CA GLN A 29 19.33 14.93 7.55
C GLN A 29 18.70 15.70 8.72
N MET A 30 17.37 15.80 8.76
CA MET A 30 16.66 16.42 9.88
C MET A 30 16.89 15.71 11.21
N GLN A 31 16.88 14.37 11.21
CA GLN A 31 17.15 13.58 12.41
C GLN A 31 18.60 13.78 12.90
N MET A 32 19.58 13.82 12.00
CA MET A 32 20.98 14.03 12.38
C MET A 32 21.23 15.40 13.03
N GLN A 33 20.75 16.49 12.43
CA GLN A 33 20.95 17.83 13.02
C GLN A 33 20.23 18.01 14.36
N HIS A 34 19.09 17.35 14.55
CA HIS A 34 18.42 17.34 15.85
C HIS A 34 19.22 16.56 16.91
N HIS A 35 19.92 15.50 16.50
CA HIS A 35 20.81 14.76 17.38
C HIS A 35 22.08 15.58 17.71
N GLU A 36 22.70 16.21 16.72
CA GLU A 36 23.85 17.11 16.92
C GLU A 36 23.48 18.31 17.81
N GLY A 37 22.31 18.92 17.61
CA GLY A 37 21.82 20.02 18.45
C GLY A 37 21.51 19.62 19.89
N MET A 38 21.20 18.35 20.16
CA MET A 38 21.06 17.82 21.53
C MET A 38 22.41 17.49 22.17
N GLU A 39 23.43 17.16 21.39
CA GLU A 39 24.80 16.91 21.88
C GLU A 39 25.53 18.23 22.19
N ASP A 40 25.36 19.27 21.35
CA ASP A 40 25.96 20.60 21.53
C ASP A 40 25.36 21.35 22.75
N ASP A 41 24.04 21.21 22.98
CA ASP A 41 23.37 21.72 24.20
C ASP A 41 23.76 20.92 25.47
N GLY A 42 24.29 19.71 25.32
CA GLY A 42 24.79 18.88 26.42
C GLY A 42 26.07 19.43 27.06
N GLU A 43 26.84 20.24 26.33
CA GLU A 43 28.06 20.89 26.84
C GLU A 43 27.81 22.33 27.33
N GLN A 44 26.64 22.92 27.07
CA GLN A 44 26.29 24.29 27.50
C GLN A 44 24.86 24.40 28.05
N GLN A 45 24.62 23.96 29.28
CA GLN A 45 23.88 24.69 30.34
C GLN A 45 23.30 23.77 31.43
N HIS A 46 23.95 23.76 32.59
CA HIS A 46 23.23 23.77 33.87
C HIS A 46 22.78 25.21 34.15
N GLU A 47 21.67 25.67 33.58
CA GLU A 47 20.79 26.68 34.19
C GLU A 47 19.55 26.97 33.32
N LYS A 48 18.38 26.95 33.98
CA LYS A 48 17.04 27.37 33.54
C LYS A 48 16.24 26.38 32.69
N GLY A 49 15.34 25.70 33.38
CA GLY A 49 14.18 25.03 32.79
C GLY A 49 13.29 26.01 32.01
N ARG A 50 13.34 25.89 30.69
CA ARG A 50 12.26 26.23 29.76
C ARG A 50 12.29 25.23 28.63
N ASP A 51 11.13 24.64 28.38
CA ASP A 51 10.81 23.69 27.31
C ASP A 51 11.01 24.37 25.93
N HIS A 52 12.26 24.50 25.50
CA HIS A 52 12.60 24.96 24.16
C HIS A 52 12.62 23.76 23.24
N SER A 53 11.46 23.40 22.69
CA SER A 53 11.46 22.73 21.39
C SER A 53 12.22 23.65 20.43
N MET A 54 13.46 23.32 20.07
CA MET A 54 14.21 24.08 19.07
C MET A 54 13.44 24.05 17.75
N MET A 55 12.60 25.05 17.52
CA MET A 55 11.98 25.25 16.22
C MET A 55 13.11 25.65 15.28
N MET A 56 13.44 24.79 14.32
CA MET A 56 14.41 25.14 13.28
C MET A 56 14.03 26.48 12.65
N SER A 57 14.97 27.42 12.64
CA SER A 57 14.79 28.71 12.00
C SER A 57 14.51 28.53 10.49
N ASP A 58 13.82 29.48 9.89
CA ASP A 58 13.54 29.42 8.45
C ASP A 58 14.83 29.44 7.62
N GLU A 59 15.86 30.16 8.07
CA GLU A 59 17.20 30.14 7.46
C GLU A 59 17.85 28.74 7.50
N MET A 60 17.72 28.02 8.61
CA MET A 60 18.22 26.64 8.74
C MET A 60 17.48 25.70 7.79
N ARG A 61 16.17 25.88 7.62
CA ARG A 61 15.35 25.11 6.66
C ARG A 61 15.74 25.38 5.22
N GLU A 62 15.98 26.64 4.85
CA GLU A 62 16.43 27.00 3.51
C GLU A 62 17.81 26.42 3.20
N LYS A 63 18.75 26.49 4.17
CA LYS A 63 20.07 25.89 4.04
C LYS A 63 19.98 24.37 3.85
N MET A 64 19.15 23.70 4.64
CA MET A 64 18.92 22.26 4.50
C MET A 64 18.28 21.91 3.16
N LEU A 65 17.30 22.69 2.70
CA LEU A 65 16.68 22.51 1.41
C LEU A 65 17.69 22.64 0.27
N HIS A 66 18.61 23.61 0.36
CA HIS A 66 19.68 23.78 -0.62
C HIS A 66 20.67 22.61 -0.61
N THR A 67 21.13 22.18 0.57
CA THR A 67 22.04 21.02 0.69
C THR A 67 21.39 19.75 0.17
N HIS A 68 20.12 19.49 0.53
CA HIS A 68 19.36 18.36 0.04
C HIS A 68 19.23 18.40 -1.49
N HIS A 69 18.86 19.57 -2.04
CA HIS A 69 18.71 19.78 -3.48
C HIS A 69 20.00 19.44 -4.25
N MET A 70 21.16 19.87 -3.74
CA MET A 70 22.46 19.56 -4.34
C MET A 70 22.74 18.04 -4.36
N GLN A 71 22.35 17.32 -3.31
CA GLN A 71 22.55 15.87 -3.23
C GLN A 71 21.59 15.06 -4.13
N THR A 72 20.46 15.64 -4.52
CA THR A 72 19.46 15.00 -5.39
C THR A 72 19.42 15.59 -6.79
N LEU A 73 20.37 16.45 -7.16
CA LEU A 73 20.37 17.12 -8.47
C LEU A 73 20.33 16.14 -9.65
N TRP A 74 21.02 15.00 -9.52
CA TRP A 74 21.06 13.93 -10.52
C TRP A 74 19.67 13.34 -10.81
N VAL A 75 18.75 13.37 -9.83
CA VAL A 75 17.38 12.87 -9.96
C VAL A 75 16.61 13.70 -10.97
N TYR A 76 16.74 15.02 -10.92
CA TYR A 76 16.05 15.93 -11.83
C TYR A 76 16.60 15.83 -13.26
N TRP A 77 17.91 15.60 -13.40
CA TRP A 77 18.51 15.26 -14.69
C TRP A 77 18.01 13.92 -15.23
N ALA A 78 17.86 12.90 -14.36
CA ALA A 78 17.29 11.62 -14.76
C ALA A 78 15.85 11.78 -15.27
N LEU A 79 15.03 12.64 -14.66
CA LEU A 79 13.68 12.96 -15.17
C LEU A 79 13.70 13.56 -16.58
N VAL A 80 14.64 14.45 -16.86
CA VAL A 80 14.81 15.03 -18.21
C VAL A 80 15.22 13.96 -19.22
N ILE A 81 16.17 13.08 -18.85
CA ILE A 81 16.61 11.97 -19.70
C ILE A 81 15.46 11.00 -19.98
N LEU A 82 14.68 10.63 -18.96
CA LEU A 82 13.48 9.81 -19.12
C LEU A 82 12.43 10.50 -19.99
N GLY A 83 12.30 11.83 -19.89
CA GLY A 83 11.43 12.59 -20.78
C GLY A 83 11.84 12.51 -22.24
N ILE A 84 13.14 12.63 -22.54
CA ILE A 84 13.68 12.45 -23.89
C ILE A 84 13.46 11.01 -24.37
N TRP A 85 13.68 10.02 -23.50
CA TRP A 85 13.39 8.61 -23.80
C TRP A 85 11.92 8.41 -24.21
N MET A 86 10.97 8.94 -23.44
CA MET A 86 9.54 8.82 -23.74
C MET A 86 9.14 9.52 -25.04
N VAL A 87 9.78 10.64 -25.39
CA VAL A 87 9.57 11.29 -26.70
C VAL A 87 10.03 10.41 -27.85
N LEU A 88 11.11 9.64 -27.68
CA LEU A 88 11.71 8.81 -28.72
C LEU A 88 11.12 7.39 -28.79
N ALA A 89 10.57 6.86 -27.70
CA ALA A 89 10.06 5.50 -27.60
C ALA A 89 9.02 5.15 -28.70
N PRO A 90 8.00 5.99 -28.97
CA PRO A 90 7.02 5.73 -30.03
C PRO A 90 7.62 5.58 -31.45
N PHE A 91 8.73 6.27 -31.72
CA PHE A 91 9.40 6.27 -33.03
C PHE A 91 10.44 5.16 -33.17
N THR A 92 10.93 4.63 -32.05
CA THR A 92 11.95 3.57 -32.03
C THR A 92 11.35 2.17 -31.94
N PHE A 93 10.25 2.00 -31.20
CA PHE A 93 9.60 0.69 -31.01
C PHE A 93 8.41 0.45 -31.94
N ASP A 94 7.89 1.49 -32.62
CA ASP A 94 6.68 1.48 -33.44
C ASP A 94 5.51 0.67 -32.85
N TYR A 95 4.65 1.35 -32.09
CA TYR A 95 3.50 0.74 -31.41
C TYR A 95 2.44 0.12 -32.34
N GLY A 96 2.56 0.29 -33.66
CA GLY A 96 1.73 -0.40 -34.64
C GLY A 96 2.23 -1.80 -35.01
N ARG A 97 3.39 -2.22 -34.51
CA ARG A 97 3.96 -3.55 -34.79
C ARG A 97 3.47 -4.58 -33.77
N ALA A 98 3.14 -5.79 -34.24
CA ALA A 98 2.74 -6.93 -33.40
C ALA A 98 1.63 -6.57 -32.40
N VAL A 99 0.52 -6.08 -32.94
CA VAL A 99 -0.64 -5.61 -32.18
C VAL A 99 -1.37 -6.80 -31.55
N ALA A 100 -1.65 -6.69 -30.25
CA ALA A 100 -2.50 -7.61 -29.50
C ALA A 100 -3.97 -7.19 -29.51
N GLU A 101 -4.84 -8.18 -29.68
CA GLU A 101 -6.28 -8.04 -29.47
C GLU A 101 -6.64 -8.48 -28.05
N PRO A 102 -7.54 -7.76 -27.35
CA PRO A 102 -7.99 -8.15 -26.02
C PRO A 102 -8.52 -9.60 -26.00
N SER A 103 -8.28 -10.30 -24.89
CA SER A 103 -8.76 -11.67 -24.74
C SER A 103 -10.30 -11.74 -24.76
N GLY A 104 -10.82 -12.91 -25.13
CA GLY A 104 -12.27 -13.17 -25.04
C GLY A 104 -13.12 -12.41 -26.05
N GLY A 105 -12.52 -11.79 -27.08
CA GLY A 105 -13.25 -11.05 -28.11
C GLY A 105 -13.93 -9.79 -27.59
N ARG A 106 -13.43 -9.23 -26.48
CA ARG A 106 -14.02 -8.07 -25.80
C ARG A 106 -14.03 -6.85 -26.71
N GLU A 107 -15.19 -6.23 -26.83
CA GLU A 107 -15.32 -4.94 -27.50
C GLU A 107 -14.68 -3.83 -26.65
N VAL A 108 -13.84 -3.02 -27.30
CA VAL A 108 -13.17 -1.87 -26.68
C VAL A 108 -13.73 -0.59 -27.30
N TRP A 109 -13.91 0.46 -26.49
CA TRP A 109 -14.48 1.73 -26.95
C TRP A 109 -13.59 2.52 -27.93
N LEU A 110 -12.36 2.07 -28.18
CA LEU A 110 -11.42 2.68 -29.11
C LEU A 110 -11.15 1.73 -30.26
N SER A 111 -11.16 2.27 -31.48
CA SER A 111 -10.66 1.55 -32.64
C SER A 111 -9.15 1.30 -32.50
N LEU A 112 -8.64 0.29 -33.21
CA LEU A 112 -7.22 -0.05 -33.13
C LEU A 112 -6.31 1.14 -33.50
N GLU A 113 -6.66 1.88 -34.55
CA GLU A 113 -5.93 3.07 -34.98
C GLU A 113 -5.91 4.16 -33.90
N GLN A 114 -7.03 4.36 -33.20
CA GLN A 114 -7.13 5.31 -32.10
C GLN A 114 -6.27 4.87 -30.90
N ARG A 115 -6.28 3.58 -30.56
CA ARG A 115 -5.47 3.03 -29.46
C ARG A 115 -3.98 3.28 -29.71
N ILE A 116 -3.50 2.95 -30.92
CA ILE A 116 -2.09 3.19 -31.31
C ILE A 116 -1.77 4.69 -31.27
N ALA A 117 -2.62 5.53 -31.88
CA ALA A 117 -2.37 6.97 -31.92
C ALA A 117 -2.35 7.61 -30.53
N PHE A 118 -3.30 7.25 -29.66
CA PHE A 118 -3.40 7.79 -28.30
C PHE A 118 -2.23 7.35 -27.42
N MET A 119 -1.76 6.10 -27.54
CA MET A 119 -0.53 5.67 -26.87
C MET A 119 0.68 6.50 -27.35
N LYS A 120 0.86 6.67 -28.66
CA LYS A 120 1.96 7.48 -29.22
C LYS A 120 1.94 8.92 -28.72
N TRP A 121 0.76 9.56 -28.69
CA TRP A 121 0.61 10.94 -28.19
C TRP A 121 0.75 11.06 -26.68
N SER A 122 0.26 10.07 -25.93
CA SER A 122 0.41 10.02 -24.47
C SER A 122 1.88 10.07 -24.07
N ASP A 123 2.72 9.27 -24.72
CA ASP A 123 4.15 9.19 -24.43
C ASP A 123 4.90 10.44 -24.85
N LEU A 124 4.55 10.99 -26.02
CA LEU A 124 5.16 12.22 -26.51
C LEU A 124 4.86 13.41 -25.58
N ILE A 125 3.61 13.57 -25.17
CA ILE A 125 3.19 14.64 -24.26
C ILE A 125 3.80 14.44 -22.88
N SER A 126 3.74 13.23 -22.34
CA SER A 126 4.33 12.89 -21.04
C SER A 126 5.83 13.14 -21.03
N GLY A 127 6.54 12.74 -22.08
CA GLY A 127 7.96 12.97 -22.26
C GLY A 127 8.30 14.47 -22.33
N ALA A 128 7.56 15.25 -23.12
CA ALA A 128 7.74 16.71 -23.19
C ALA A 128 7.50 17.41 -21.84
N LEU A 129 6.46 16.99 -21.10
CA LEU A 129 6.19 17.49 -19.75
C LEU A 129 7.32 17.15 -18.78
N LEU A 130 7.87 15.93 -18.83
CA LEU A 130 9.01 15.53 -17.99
C LEU A 130 10.28 16.32 -18.32
N VAL A 131 10.56 16.60 -19.60
CA VAL A 131 11.69 17.47 -19.98
C VAL A 131 11.49 18.87 -19.41
N PHE A 132 10.33 19.48 -19.63
CA PHE A 132 10.07 20.86 -19.20
C PHE A 132 10.06 21.01 -17.68
N PHE A 133 9.29 20.17 -16.97
CA PHE A 133 9.17 20.24 -15.52
C PHE A 133 10.37 19.64 -14.79
N GLY A 134 11.04 18.65 -15.36
CA GLY A 134 12.34 18.15 -14.88
C GLY A 134 13.40 19.24 -14.94
N TRP A 135 13.50 19.97 -16.05
CA TRP A 135 14.41 21.10 -16.18
C TRP A 135 14.09 22.21 -15.18
N ARG A 136 12.82 22.57 -15.03
CA ARG A 136 12.37 23.56 -14.03
C ARG A 136 12.71 23.12 -12.60
N SER A 137 12.74 21.82 -12.33
CA SER A 137 13.09 21.24 -11.03
C SER A 137 14.59 21.27 -10.74
N LEU A 138 15.45 21.63 -11.70
CA LEU A 138 16.89 21.89 -11.43
C LEU A 138 17.08 23.13 -10.55
N THR A 139 16.11 24.04 -10.52
CA THR A 139 16.09 25.16 -9.59
C THR A 139 15.48 24.76 -8.24
N PRO A 140 16.10 25.11 -7.10
CA PRO A 140 15.54 24.80 -5.78
C PRO A 140 14.15 25.40 -5.57
N ASN A 141 13.39 24.80 -4.63
CA ASN A 141 12.08 25.30 -4.18
C ASN A 141 11.00 25.40 -5.28
N ARG A 142 10.93 24.40 -6.17
CA ARG A 142 9.87 24.28 -7.19
C ARG A 142 9.01 23.03 -6.99
N PRO A 143 8.27 22.90 -5.87
CA PRO A 143 7.56 21.67 -5.54
C PRO A 143 6.45 21.30 -6.52
N TYR A 144 5.78 22.29 -7.12
CA TYR A 144 4.74 22.05 -8.13
C TYR A 144 5.28 21.32 -9.36
N SER A 145 6.53 21.58 -9.76
CA SER A 145 7.13 20.92 -10.91
C SER A 145 7.36 19.43 -10.64
N LEU A 146 7.78 19.07 -9.43
CA LEU A 146 7.94 17.68 -9.02
C LEU A 146 6.62 16.94 -8.87
N TRP A 147 5.59 17.61 -8.34
CA TRP A 147 4.25 17.03 -8.28
C TRP A 147 3.68 16.76 -9.67
N ILE A 148 3.87 17.69 -10.62
CA ILE A 148 3.45 17.46 -12.00
C ILE A 148 4.19 16.26 -12.60
N CYS A 149 5.51 16.14 -12.43
CA CYS A 149 6.24 14.96 -12.87
C CYS A 149 5.71 13.67 -12.21
N CYS A 150 5.38 13.69 -10.91
CA CYS A 150 4.79 12.54 -10.22
C CYS A 150 3.44 12.15 -10.84
N PHE A 151 2.57 13.12 -11.13
CA PHE A 151 1.28 12.86 -11.80
C PHE A 151 1.48 12.35 -13.24
N VAL A 152 2.52 12.79 -13.95
CA VAL A 152 2.90 12.23 -15.24
C VAL A 152 3.32 10.75 -15.08
N GLY A 153 4.07 10.40 -14.04
CA GLY A 153 4.41 8.99 -13.77
C GLY A 153 3.19 8.11 -13.46
N ILE A 154 2.22 8.64 -12.71
CA ILE A 154 0.94 7.97 -12.46
C ILE A 154 0.15 7.81 -13.77
N TRP A 155 0.10 8.87 -14.59
CA TRP A 155 -0.54 8.83 -15.90
C TRP A 155 0.10 7.80 -16.83
N LEU A 156 1.42 7.74 -16.92
CA LEU A 156 2.14 6.72 -17.71
C LEU A 156 1.77 5.31 -17.27
N SER A 157 1.67 5.05 -15.96
CA SER A 157 1.26 3.73 -15.47
C SER A 157 -0.21 3.39 -15.79
N MET A 158 -1.06 4.41 -15.98
CA MET A 158 -2.49 4.28 -16.22
C MET A 158 -2.87 4.32 -17.72
N ALA A 159 -2.10 5.01 -18.56
CA ALA A 159 -2.40 5.22 -19.97
C ALA A 159 -2.54 3.91 -20.77
N PRO A 160 -1.67 2.88 -20.59
CA PRO A 160 -1.87 1.60 -21.24
C PRO A 160 -3.18 0.90 -20.88
N LEU A 161 -3.77 1.18 -19.71
CA LEU A 161 -5.05 0.60 -19.30
C LEU A 161 -6.21 1.38 -19.93
N VAL A 162 -6.15 2.72 -19.86
CA VAL A 162 -7.19 3.61 -20.39
C VAL A 162 -7.29 3.51 -21.91
N PHE A 163 -6.16 3.43 -22.61
CA PHE A 163 -6.15 3.30 -24.07
C PHE A 163 -6.14 1.86 -24.55
N TRP A 164 -6.21 0.88 -23.63
CA TRP A 164 -6.09 -0.54 -23.96
C TRP A 164 -4.86 -0.77 -24.83
N SER A 165 -3.65 -0.63 -24.32
CA SER A 165 -2.44 -0.65 -25.14
C SER A 165 -2.40 -1.89 -26.04
N PRO A 166 -2.36 -1.73 -27.38
CA PRO A 166 -2.22 -2.85 -28.28
C PRO A 166 -0.79 -3.41 -28.32
N SER A 167 0.19 -2.66 -27.83
CA SER A 167 1.59 -3.04 -27.86
C SER A 167 2.06 -3.47 -26.47
N GLU A 168 2.60 -4.68 -26.38
CA GLU A 168 3.24 -5.21 -25.17
C GLU A 168 4.44 -4.35 -24.74
N VAL A 169 5.17 -3.79 -25.71
CA VAL A 169 6.35 -2.95 -25.46
C VAL A 169 5.92 -1.62 -24.87
N ALA A 170 4.87 -0.99 -25.40
CA ALA A 170 4.33 0.25 -24.83
C ALA A 170 3.82 0.02 -23.40
N TYR A 171 3.09 -1.07 -23.15
CA TYR A 171 2.63 -1.41 -21.81
C TYR A 171 3.79 -1.60 -20.81
N LEU A 172 4.82 -2.34 -21.20
CA LEU A 172 6.01 -2.54 -20.35
C LEU A 172 6.76 -1.22 -20.12
N ASN A 173 6.99 -0.45 -21.18
CA ASN A 173 7.73 0.80 -21.11
C ASN A 173 7.04 1.79 -20.18
N ASP A 174 5.75 2.03 -20.36
CA ASP A 174 5.05 3.09 -19.64
C ASP A 174 4.84 2.74 -18.17
N THR A 175 4.57 1.47 -17.86
CA THR A 175 4.46 1.02 -16.46
C THR A 175 5.80 1.07 -15.73
N LEU A 176 6.91 0.72 -16.40
CA LEU A 176 8.25 0.78 -15.83
C LEU A 176 8.72 2.23 -15.66
N ILE A 177 8.65 3.04 -16.71
CA ILE A 177 9.05 4.45 -16.65
C ILE A 177 8.14 5.23 -15.71
N GLY A 178 6.83 4.94 -15.70
CA GLY A 178 5.88 5.51 -14.75
C GLY A 178 6.30 5.27 -13.29
N ALA A 179 6.60 4.01 -12.94
CA ALA A 179 7.10 3.67 -11.60
C ALA A 179 8.43 4.36 -11.27
N LEU A 180 9.37 4.43 -12.21
CA LEU A 180 10.65 5.12 -12.03
C LEU A 180 10.46 6.63 -11.82
N VAL A 181 9.59 7.28 -12.59
CA VAL A 181 9.26 8.70 -12.44
C VAL A 181 8.65 8.97 -11.08
N ILE A 182 7.72 8.14 -10.60
CA ILE A 182 7.16 8.26 -9.24
C ILE A 182 8.28 8.11 -8.19
N ALA A 183 9.14 7.09 -8.33
CA ALA A 183 10.24 6.88 -7.40
C ALA A 183 11.23 8.06 -7.35
N LEU A 184 11.61 8.56 -8.52
CA LEU A 184 12.52 9.72 -8.66
C LEU A 184 11.88 11.02 -8.18
N THR A 185 10.55 11.19 -8.23
CA THR A 185 9.92 12.46 -7.84
C THR A 185 9.57 12.54 -6.37
N VAL A 186 9.09 11.45 -5.75
CA VAL A 186 8.55 11.49 -4.38
C VAL A 186 9.21 10.54 -3.39
N LEU A 187 9.85 9.45 -3.84
CA LEU A 187 10.47 8.46 -2.94
C LEU A 187 11.93 8.81 -2.62
N ILE A 188 12.76 8.98 -3.65
CA ILE A 188 14.21 9.19 -3.50
C ILE A 188 14.53 10.56 -2.87
N PRO A 189 14.09 11.69 -3.45
CA PRO A 189 14.27 13.00 -2.83
C PRO A 189 13.32 13.23 -1.65
N GLY A 190 12.34 12.36 -1.43
CA GLY A 190 11.25 12.57 -0.50
C GLY A 190 10.18 13.54 -1.02
N MET A 191 9.12 13.73 -0.24
CA MET A 191 7.99 14.54 -0.67
C MET A 191 8.43 15.97 -1.00
N PRO A 192 7.96 16.55 -2.13
CA PRO A 192 8.27 17.93 -2.48
C PRO A 192 7.94 18.89 -1.33
N ASN A 193 8.93 19.73 -1.00
CA ASN A 193 8.86 20.75 0.05
C ASN A 193 8.74 20.24 1.50
N MET A 194 8.89 18.94 1.75
CA MET A 194 8.80 18.34 3.09
C MET A 194 9.67 19.05 4.13
N ILE A 195 10.87 19.49 3.72
CA ILE A 195 11.84 20.14 4.60
C ILE A 195 11.28 21.42 5.26
N MET A 196 10.43 22.15 4.54
CA MET A 196 9.98 23.46 4.99
C MET A 196 8.91 23.40 6.09
N TYR A 197 8.19 22.29 6.22
CA TYR A 197 7.04 22.17 7.13
C TYR A 197 7.06 20.96 8.05
N MET A 198 7.93 19.98 7.81
CA MET A 198 8.02 18.80 8.65
C MET A 198 8.37 19.15 10.10
N LYS A 199 7.63 18.55 11.03
CA LYS A 199 7.80 18.73 12.48
C LYS A 199 8.37 17.47 13.09
N MET A 200 9.56 17.59 13.66
CA MET A 200 10.18 16.55 14.50
C MET A 200 9.30 16.23 15.71
N GLY A 201 9.41 15.01 16.21
CA GLY A 201 8.57 14.55 17.32
C GLY A 201 8.45 13.04 17.39
N SER A 202 7.47 12.56 18.15
CA SER A 202 7.26 11.14 18.40
C SER A 202 7.21 10.28 17.15
N GLU A 203 7.83 9.11 17.27
CA GLU A 203 7.74 7.99 16.32
C GLU A 203 6.55 7.08 16.65
N THR A 204 6.36 6.76 17.93
CA THR A 204 5.23 5.97 18.42
C THR A 204 4.00 6.82 18.72
N PRO A 205 2.78 6.40 18.32
CA PRO A 205 1.57 7.11 18.69
C PRO A 205 1.34 7.09 20.22
N PRO A 206 0.80 8.17 20.83
CA PRO A 206 0.62 8.24 22.28
C PRO A 206 -0.25 7.10 22.83
N GLY A 207 0.27 6.38 23.82
CA GLY A 207 -0.40 5.24 24.46
C GLY A 207 -0.36 3.93 23.66
N TRP A 208 0.33 3.89 22.52
CA TRP A 208 0.54 2.66 21.77
C TRP A 208 1.75 1.89 22.28
N SER A 209 1.67 0.56 22.27
CA SER A 209 2.77 -0.34 22.67
C SER A 209 3.75 -0.65 21.54
N TYR A 210 3.43 -0.29 20.29
CA TYR A 210 4.28 -0.44 19.12
C TYR A 210 4.01 0.69 18.11
N ASN A 211 4.86 0.79 17.08
CA ASN A 211 4.69 1.77 16.01
C ASN A 211 4.04 1.13 14.76
N PRO A 212 2.81 1.56 14.39
CA PRO A 212 2.12 1.03 13.22
C PRO A 212 2.72 1.50 11.87
N SER A 213 3.62 2.49 11.90
CA SER A 213 4.35 2.97 10.73
C SER A 213 5.80 2.45 10.68
N SER A 214 6.16 1.49 11.54
CA SER A 214 7.51 0.92 11.60
C SER A 214 7.92 0.24 10.29
N TRP A 215 9.23 0.12 10.04
CA TRP A 215 9.72 -0.57 8.84
C TRP A 215 9.34 -2.04 8.74
N PRO A 216 9.38 -2.84 9.83
CA PRO A 216 8.97 -4.23 9.77
C PRO A 216 7.54 -4.39 9.22
N GLN A 217 6.59 -3.59 9.70
CA GLN A 217 5.20 -3.63 9.22
C GLN A 217 5.06 -3.17 7.76
N ARG A 218 5.77 -2.11 7.38
CA ARG A 218 5.76 -1.65 5.99
C ARG A 218 6.38 -2.65 5.04
N TRP A 219 7.46 -3.31 5.45
CA TRP A 219 8.14 -4.33 4.67
C TRP A 219 7.19 -5.47 4.30
N ILE A 220 6.41 -6.01 5.25
CA ILE A 220 5.51 -7.14 4.93
C ILE A 220 4.41 -6.69 3.97
N MET A 221 3.86 -5.48 4.16
CA MET A 221 2.86 -4.92 3.25
C MET A 221 3.43 -4.73 1.84
N ILE A 222 4.67 -4.26 1.70
CA ILE A 222 5.36 -4.09 0.40
C ILE A 222 5.57 -5.45 -0.27
N VAL A 223 6.01 -6.47 0.48
CA VAL A 223 6.23 -7.82 -0.05
C VAL A 223 4.91 -8.44 -0.52
N LEU A 224 3.85 -8.33 0.28
CA LEU A 224 2.52 -8.82 -0.09
C LEU A 224 1.98 -8.07 -1.32
N ALA A 225 2.08 -6.74 -1.35
CA ALA A 225 1.69 -5.94 -2.52
C ALA A 225 2.48 -6.33 -3.78
N PHE A 226 3.76 -6.65 -3.66
CA PHE A 226 4.58 -7.10 -4.79
C PHE A 226 4.15 -8.49 -5.32
N VAL A 227 3.81 -9.42 -4.42
CA VAL A 227 3.25 -10.72 -4.82
C VAL A 227 1.90 -10.55 -5.52
N GLY A 228 1.03 -9.69 -4.98
CA GLY A 228 -0.23 -9.30 -5.63
C GLY A 228 0.01 -8.68 -7.01
N TRP A 229 0.96 -7.76 -7.11
CA TRP A 229 1.35 -7.12 -8.37
C TRP A 229 1.80 -8.13 -9.43
N MET A 230 2.61 -9.13 -9.06
CA MET A 230 3.04 -10.20 -9.98
C MET A 230 1.86 -10.96 -10.57
N ALA A 231 0.94 -11.41 -9.72
CA ALA A 231 -0.23 -12.17 -10.15
C ALA A 231 -1.19 -11.29 -10.99
N SER A 232 -1.48 -10.06 -10.55
CA SER A 232 -2.33 -9.13 -11.29
C SER A 232 -1.74 -8.71 -12.63
N ARG A 233 -0.42 -8.48 -12.71
CA ARG A 233 0.26 -8.16 -13.97
C ARG A 233 0.21 -9.33 -14.94
N TYR A 234 0.38 -10.56 -14.46
CA TYR A 234 0.25 -11.76 -15.30
C TYR A 234 -1.17 -11.91 -15.86
N MET A 235 -2.19 -11.78 -15.01
CA MET A 235 -3.60 -11.81 -15.45
C MET A 235 -3.96 -10.63 -16.37
N GLY A 236 -3.40 -9.44 -16.12
CA GLY A 236 -3.56 -8.27 -16.98
C GLY A 236 -2.93 -8.46 -18.36
N ALA A 237 -1.77 -9.13 -18.44
CA ALA A 237 -1.16 -9.49 -19.72
C ALA A 237 -2.02 -10.46 -20.53
N PHE A 238 -2.71 -11.40 -19.86
CA PHE A 238 -3.70 -12.27 -20.51
C PHE A 238 -4.88 -11.45 -21.04
N GLN A 239 -5.48 -10.58 -20.22
CA GLN A 239 -6.65 -9.78 -20.62
C GLN A 239 -6.37 -8.77 -21.73
N LEU A 240 -5.17 -8.19 -21.76
CA LEU A 240 -4.71 -7.31 -22.83
C LEU A 240 -4.32 -8.06 -24.11
N GLY A 241 -4.27 -9.40 -24.08
CA GLY A 241 -3.96 -10.24 -25.23
C GLY A 241 -2.48 -10.46 -25.52
N TYR A 242 -1.59 -10.13 -24.57
CA TYR A 242 -0.14 -10.36 -24.76
C TYR A 242 0.24 -11.83 -24.55
N ILE A 243 -0.58 -12.58 -23.83
CA ILE A 243 -0.41 -14.03 -23.64
C ILE A 243 -1.74 -14.74 -23.90
N ASP A 244 -1.69 -15.88 -24.59
CA ASP A 244 -2.88 -16.65 -24.97
C ASP A 244 -3.33 -17.68 -23.92
N HIS A 245 -2.49 -17.90 -22.90
CA HIS A 245 -2.69 -18.91 -21.87
C HIS A 245 -2.67 -18.28 -20.48
N ALA A 246 -3.67 -18.63 -19.67
CA ALA A 246 -3.74 -18.32 -18.26
C ALA A 246 -3.38 -19.57 -17.45
N TRP A 247 -2.27 -19.49 -16.72
CA TRP A 247 -1.77 -20.57 -15.88
C TRP A 247 -2.69 -20.83 -14.70
N ASP A 248 -3.15 -22.07 -14.56
CA ASP A 248 -4.00 -22.51 -13.47
C ASP A 248 -3.64 -23.94 -13.01
N PRO A 249 -2.93 -24.09 -11.88
CA PRO A 249 -2.49 -25.40 -11.40
C PRO A 249 -3.59 -26.21 -10.71
N PHE A 250 -4.70 -25.60 -10.29
CA PHE A 250 -5.74 -26.28 -9.50
C PHE A 250 -7.07 -26.44 -10.27
N PHE A 251 -7.42 -25.51 -11.14
CA PHE A 251 -8.72 -25.48 -11.83
C PHE A 251 -8.62 -25.52 -13.37
N GLY A 252 -7.44 -25.80 -13.94
CA GLY A 252 -7.29 -26.09 -15.37
C GLY A 252 -7.64 -24.91 -16.28
N ASN A 253 -8.77 -24.96 -17.00
CA ASN A 253 -9.18 -23.86 -17.87
C ASN A 253 -10.09 -22.81 -17.19
N SER A 254 -10.49 -23.03 -15.93
CA SER A 254 -11.44 -22.16 -15.23
C SER A 254 -10.93 -20.74 -15.06
N THR A 255 -9.63 -20.51 -14.84
CA THR A 255 -9.08 -19.14 -14.80
C THR A 255 -9.34 -18.39 -16.10
N ARG A 256 -9.27 -19.04 -17.27
CA ARG A 256 -9.57 -18.42 -18.57
C ARG A 256 -11.04 -18.03 -18.69
N GLU A 257 -11.96 -18.85 -18.15
CA GLU A 257 -13.39 -18.57 -18.14
C GLU A 257 -13.70 -17.38 -17.23
N VAL A 258 -13.10 -17.34 -16.04
CA VAL A 258 -13.25 -16.21 -15.10
C VAL A 258 -12.73 -14.90 -15.70
N LEU A 259 -11.54 -14.91 -16.30
CA LEU A 259 -10.91 -13.70 -16.85
C LEU A 259 -11.61 -13.16 -18.12
N ASN A 260 -12.38 -14.00 -18.82
CA ASN A 260 -13.19 -13.60 -19.99
C ASN A 260 -14.70 -13.61 -19.70
N SER A 261 -15.08 -13.58 -18.42
CA SER A 261 -16.48 -13.57 -18.01
C SER A 261 -17.15 -12.23 -18.28
N ASP A 262 -18.49 -12.23 -18.38
CA ASP A 262 -19.29 -11.00 -18.49
C ASP A 262 -19.02 -10.01 -17.34
N MET A 263 -18.71 -10.53 -16.14
CA MET A 263 -18.34 -9.72 -14.99
C MET A 263 -17.02 -8.96 -15.21
N SER A 264 -16.00 -9.62 -15.75
CA SER A 264 -14.74 -8.95 -16.10
C SER A 264 -14.92 -7.98 -17.28
N HIS A 265 -15.77 -8.34 -18.24
CA HIS A 265 -16.10 -7.50 -19.38
C HIS A 265 -16.98 -6.28 -19.03
N ALA A 266 -17.71 -6.31 -17.92
CA ALA A 266 -18.56 -5.21 -17.46
C ALA A 266 -17.77 -3.96 -17.05
N TRP A 267 -16.49 -4.10 -16.69
CA TRP A 267 -15.63 -2.97 -16.41
C TRP A 267 -15.22 -2.25 -17.69
N PRO A 268 -14.87 -0.97 -17.65
CA PRO A 268 -14.32 -0.31 -18.83
C PRO A 268 -12.91 -0.82 -19.16
N VAL A 269 -12.06 -0.97 -18.16
CA VAL A 269 -10.67 -1.43 -18.32
C VAL A 269 -10.53 -2.88 -17.89
N SER A 270 -9.41 -3.51 -18.24
CA SER A 270 -9.00 -4.79 -17.65
C SER A 270 -8.93 -4.66 -16.13
N ASP A 271 -9.70 -5.47 -15.42
CA ASP A 271 -9.77 -5.49 -13.95
C ASP A 271 -8.45 -6.00 -13.35
N ALA A 272 -7.82 -7.00 -13.99
CA ALA A 272 -6.52 -7.48 -13.56
C ALA A 272 -5.40 -6.43 -13.77
N ALA A 273 -5.40 -5.73 -14.91
CA ALA A 273 -4.45 -4.66 -15.15
C ALA A 273 -4.69 -3.47 -14.19
N LEU A 274 -5.94 -3.13 -13.88
CA LEU A 274 -6.27 -2.14 -12.85
C LEU A 274 -5.73 -2.56 -11.48
N GLY A 275 -5.84 -3.84 -11.13
CA GLY A 275 -5.19 -4.42 -9.95
C GLY A 275 -3.67 -4.21 -9.96
N SER A 276 -3.01 -4.42 -11.09
CA SER A 276 -1.56 -4.17 -11.20
C SER A 276 -1.19 -2.69 -10.99
N LEU A 277 -2.02 -1.75 -11.45
CA LEU A 277 -1.83 -0.32 -11.18
C LEU A 277 -2.01 -0.01 -9.68
N ALA A 278 -3.07 -0.55 -9.05
CA ALA A 278 -3.32 -0.37 -7.63
C ALA A 278 -2.14 -0.89 -6.78
N TYR A 279 -1.70 -2.14 -7.02
CA TYR A 279 -0.55 -2.71 -6.33
C TYR A 279 0.75 -1.93 -6.60
N THR A 280 0.91 -1.34 -7.79
CA THR A 280 2.06 -0.48 -8.11
C THR A 280 2.10 0.74 -7.19
N LEU A 281 0.96 1.41 -7.03
CA LEU A 281 0.84 2.55 -6.13
C LEU A 281 1.01 2.11 -4.67
N GLU A 282 0.44 0.97 -4.26
CA GLU A 282 0.56 0.45 -2.90
C GLU A 282 2.01 0.19 -2.49
N PHE A 283 2.78 -0.54 -3.30
CA PHE A 283 4.17 -0.83 -2.93
C PHE A 283 5.01 0.45 -2.92
N LEU A 284 4.82 1.37 -3.89
CA LEU A 284 5.54 2.64 -3.93
C LEU A 284 5.21 3.52 -2.71
N MET A 285 3.93 3.63 -2.33
CA MET A 285 3.51 4.33 -1.12
C MET A 285 4.00 3.64 0.16
N GLY A 286 4.15 2.31 0.14
CA GLY A 286 4.76 1.54 1.22
C GLY A 286 6.19 2.00 1.53
N PHE A 287 7.00 2.24 0.49
CA PHE A 287 8.37 2.80 0.63
C PHE A 287 8.38 4.27 1.06
N MET A 288 7.26 4.97 0.92
CA MET A 288 7.17 6.39 1.25
C MET A 288 7.07 6.62 2.77
N GLY A 289 7.88 7.56 3.25
CA GLY A 289 7.72 8.14 4.58
C GLY A 289 8.61 7.56 5.68
N SER A 290 8.50 8.19 6.86
CA SER A 290 9.22 7.81 8.08
C SER A 290 8.38 6.91 8.98
N PRO A 291 8.97 6.34 10.04
CA PRO A 291 8.22 5.74 11.15
C PRO A 291 7.24 6.70 11.85
N SER A 292 7.25 8.01 11.54
CA SER A 292 6.31 9.00 12.07
C SER A 292 5.28 9.48 11.04
N ARG A 293 5.12 8.76 9.90
CA ARG A 293 4.26 9.18 8.78
C ARG A 293 2.77 9.28 9.15
N TRP A 294 2.28 8.48 10.10
CA TRP A 294 0.93 8.60 10.67
C TRP A 294 0.61 10.02 11.17
N ARG A 295 1.63 10.77 11.61
CA ARG A 295 1.53 12.16 12.05
C ARG A 295 2.03 13.18 11.04
N THR A 296 3.13 12.87 10.35
CA THR A 296 3.79 13.85 9.46
C THR A 296 3.13 13.92 8.08
N MET A 297 2.44 12.86 7.66
CA MET A 297 1.74 12.78 6.36
C MET A 297 0.38 12.08 6.48
N PRO A 298 -0.59 12.63 7.25
CA PRO A 298 -1.93 12.02 7.40
C PRO A 298 -2.64 11.77 6.07
N TRP A 299 -2.48 12.69 5.10
CA TRP A 299 -3.05 12.55 3.76
C TRP A 299 -2.55 11.29 3.05
N MET A 300 -1.25 10.99 3.15
CA MET A 300 -0.64 9.84 2.48
C MET A 300 -1.17 8.55 3.09
N VAL A 301 -1.24 8.48 4.43
CA VAL A 301 -1.86 7.35 5.13
C VAL A 301 -3.30 7.14 4.67
N LEU A 302 -4.09 8.22 4.53
CA LEU A 302 -5.46 8.10 4.05
C LEU A 302 -5.53 7.52 2.63
N PHE A 303 -4.76 8.03 1.67
CA PHE A 303 -4.76 7.49 0.30
C PHE A 303 -4.26 6.05 0.23
N PHE A 304 -3.19 5.72 0.96
CA PHE A 304 -2.69 4.34 1.04
C PHE A 304 -3.77 3.41 1.58
N SER A 305 -4.55 3.89 2.56
CA SER A 305 -5.65 3.13 3.14
C SER A 305 -6.85 3.00 2.20
N ILE A 306 -7.12 4.01 1.36
CA ILE A 306 -8.14 3.92 0.30
C ILE A 306 -7.76 2.87 -0.76
N LEU A 307 -6.46 2.76 -1.07
CA LEU A 307 -5.98 1.70 -1.95
C LEU A 307 -6.14 0.33 -1.28
N VAL A 308 -5.54 0.13 -0.11
CA VAL A 308 -5.48 -1.21 0.51
C VAL A 308 -6.84 -1.70 1.00
N ILE A 309 -7.64 -0.86 1.70
CA ILE A 309 -8.84 -1.32 2.41
C ILE A 309 -10.06 -1.39 1.47
N PRO A 310 -10.57 -0.28 0.88
CA PRO A 310 -11.64 -0.32 -0.10
C PRO A 310 -11.34 -1.18 -1.33
N LEU A 311 -10.21 -1.00 -2.03
CA LEU A 311 -9.93 -1.83 -3.20
C LEU A 311 -9.68 -3.28 -2.80
N GLY A 312 -9.15 -3.50 -1.60
CA GLY A 312 -9.09 -4.83 -0.99
C GLY A 312 -10.45 -5.51 -0.91
N PHE A 313 -11.46 -4.82 -0.38
CA PHE A 313 -12.83 -5.35 -0.34
C PHE A 313 -13.45 -5.51 -1.72
N VAL A 314 -13.16 -4.62 -2.69
CA VAL A 314 -13.62 -4.78 -4.08
C VAL A 314 -13.00 -6.04 -4.70
N SER A 315 -11.70 -6.29 -4.49
CA SER A 315 -11.03 -7.50 -4.98
C SER A 315 -11.63 -8.76 -4.35
N ILE A 316 -11.87 -8.74 -3.04
CA ILE A 316 -12.55 -9.82 -2.33
C ILE A 316 -13.96 -10.06 -2.90
N PHE A 317 -14.71 -9.00 -3.17
CA PHE A 317 -16.04 -9.11 -3.79
C PHE A 317 -15.96 -9.76 -5.18
N LEU A 318 -14.98 -9.37 -6.00
CA LEU A 318 -14.74 -10.00 -7.32
C LEU A 318 -14.37 -11.48 -7.20
N VAL A 319 -13.65 -11.89 -6.14
CA VAL A 319 -13.35 -13.31 -5.90
C VAL A 319 -14.59 -14.08 -5.42
N ILE A 320 -15.42 -13.46 -4.58
CA ILE A 320 -16.69 -14.06 -4.14
C ILE A 320 -17.66 -14.25 -5.31
N SER A 321 -17.66 -13.34 -6.28
CA SER A 321 -18.56 -13.42 -7.43
C SER A 321 -18.17 -14.50 -8.45
N GLN A 322 -16.93 -15.00 -8.46
CA GLN A 322 -16.47 -16.00 -9.45
C GLN A 322 -17.30 -17.30 -9.42
N PRO A 323 -17.44 -18.01 -8.27
CA PRO A 323 -18.27 -19.21 -8.23
C PRO A 323 -19.76 -18.90 -8.45
N LEU A 324 -20.23 -17.72 -8.02
CA LEU A 324 -21.66 -17.35 -8.06
C LEU A 324 -22.14 -16.96 -9.46
N ALA A 325 -21.32 -16.23 -10.21
CA ALA A 325 -21.70 -15.64 -11.49
C ALA A 325 -21.11 -16.40 -12.68
N VAL A 326 -19.93 -17.02 -12.52
CA VAL A 326 -19.24 -17.74 -13.59
C VAL A 326 -19.32 -19.25 -13.41
N GLY A 327 -19.55 -19.75 -12.20
CA GLY A 327 -19.47 -21.19 -11.92
C GLY A 327 -18.05 -21.73 -12.01
N ALA A 328 -17.04 -20.88 -11.81
CA ALA A 328 -15.63 -21.23 -12.00
C ALA A 328 -14.74 -20.59 -10.92
N TRP A 329 -13.58 -21.19 -10.68
CA TRP A 329 -12.56 -20.67 -9.77
C TRP A 329 -11.32 -20.22 -10.54
N CYS A 330 -10.69 -19.17 -10.03
CA CYS A 330 -9.43 -18.66 -10.55
C CYS A 330 -8.34 -18.80 -9.47
N THR A 331 -7.35 -19.67 -9.71
CA THR A 331 -6.26 -19.90 -8.74
C THR A 331 -5.52 -18.61 -8.40
N LEU A 332 -5.16 -17.82 -9.41
CA LEU A 332 -4.39 -16.60 -9.21
C LEU A 332 -5.20 -15.53 -8.48
N CYS A 333 -6.52 -15.48 -8.70
CA CYS A 333 -7.43 -14.55 -8.03
C CYS A 333 -7.60 -14.91 -6.54
N LEU A 334 -7.71 -16.20 -6.23
CA LEU A 334 -7.69 -16.70 -4.86
C LEU A 334 -6.35 -16.40 -4.16
N ALA A 335 -5.23 -16.58 -4.88
CA ALA A 335 -3.90 -16.27 -4.36
C ALA A 335 -3.73 -14.77 -4.06
N THR A 336 -4.19 -13.88 -4.96
CA THR A 336 -4.16 -12.42 -4.72
C THR A 336 -5.03 -12.03 -3.53
N ALA A 337 -6.23 -12.61 -3.40
CA ALA A 337 -7.10 -12.35 -2.25
C ALA A 337 -6.48 -12.84 -0.93
N ALA A 338 -5.83 -14.01 -0.93
CA ALA A 338 -5.15 -14.55 0.25
C ALA A 338 -3.98 -13.67 0.71
N VAL A 339 -3.27 -13.03 -0.21
CA VAL A 339 -2.16 -12.10 0.06
C VAL A 339 -2.67 -10.74 0.54
N MET A 340 -3.77 -10.26 -0.03
CA MET A 340 -4.33 -8.93 0.24
C MET A 340 -5.14 -8.87 1.55
N LEU A 341 -5.85 -9.96 1.89
CA LEU A 341 -6.73 -9.98 3.05
C LEU A 341 -5.99 -9.68 4.38
N PRO A 342 -4.78 -10.20 4.65
CA PRO A 342 -3.99 -9.81 5.82
C PRO A 342 -3.46 -8.37 5.80
N MET A 343 -3.36 -7.71 4.64
CA MET A 343 -2.92 -6.31 4.57
C MET A 343 -3.96 -5.35 5.16
N ILE A 344 -5.25 -5.71 5.07
CA ILE A 344 -6.37 -4.90 5.58
C ILE A 344 -6.23 -4.61 7.09
N PRO A 345 -6.13 -5.60 7.99
CA PRO A 345 -5.98 -5.34 9.42
C PRO A 345 -4.68 -4.60 9.76
N LEU A 346 -3.57 -4.89 9.09
CA LEU A 346 -2.30 -4.17 9.31
C LEU A 346 -2.43 -2.68 8.96
N GLN A 347 -3.13 -2.36 7.87
CA GLN A 347 -3.33 -0.97 7.47
C GLN A 347 -4.29 -0.21 8.37
N LEU A 348 -5.27 -0.89 8.97
CA LEU A 348 -6.23 -0.28 9.90
C LEU A 348 -5.56 0.31 11.15
N ASP A 349 -4.44 -0.26 11.59
CA ASP A 349 -3.67 0.26 12.71
C ASP A 349 -3.14 1.67 12.41
N GLU A 350 -2.51 1.83 11.24
CA GLU A 350 -1.95 3.11 10.83
C GLU A 350 -3.04 4.18 10.62
N VAL A 351 -4.18 3.80 10.05
CA VAL A 351 -5.37 4.66 9.94
C VAL A 351 -5.84 5.13 11.30
N THR A 352 -5.87 4.22 12.28
CA THR A 352 -6.37 4.51 13.62
C THR A 352 -5.42 5.45 14.35
N ALA A 353 -4.11 5.22 14.26
CA ALA A 353 -3.10 6.13 14.80
C ALA A 353 -3.19 7.53 14.17
N MET A 354 -3.35 7.61 12.85
CA MET A 354 -3.55 8.87 12.12
C MET A 354 -4.86 9.57 12.55
N GLY A 355 -5.96 8.83 12.68
CA GLY A 355 -7.25 9.36 13.15
C GLY A 355 -7.17 9.91 14.57
N GLN A 356 -6.51 9.20 15.48
CA GLN A 356 -6.24 9.68 16.84
C GLN A 356 -5.41 10.96 16.83
N HIS A 357 -4.39 11.04 15.97
CA HIS A 357 -3.59 12.25 15.81
C HIS A 357 -4.47 13.45 15.40
N MET A 358 -5.34 13.26 14.42
CA MET A 358 -6.27 14.29 13.94
C MET A 358 -7.25 14.74 15.02
N VAL A 359 -7.77 13.80 15.83
CA VAL A 359 -8.65 14.12 16.97
C VAL A 359 -7.89 14.91 18.05
N GLN A 360 -6.66 14.55 18.36
CA GLN A 360 -5.81 15.28 19.31
C GLN A 360 -5.49 16.68 18.79
N ALA A 361 -5.17 16.83 17.50
CA ALA A 361 -4.95 18.13 16.87
C ALA A 361 -6.19 19.03 16.96
N LYS A 362 -7.39 18.47 16.72
CA LYS A 362 -8.65 19.19 16.90
C LYS A 362 -8.82 19.70 18.34
N ARG A 363 -8.52 18.86 19.33
CA ARG A 363 -8.63 19.21 20.77
C ARG A 363 -7.65 20.30 21.18
N ARG A 364 -6.48 20.39 20.55
CA ARG A 364 -5.52 21.49 20.77
C ARG A 364 -5.92 22.80 20.10
N GLY A 365 -6.95 22.80 19.26
CA GLY A 365 -7.35 23.96 18.45
C GLY A 365 -6.51 24.15 17.18
N ASP A 366 -5.77 23.13 16.73
CA ASP A 366 -5.01 23.20 15.48
C ASP A 366 -5.96 23.22 14.26
N ASN A 367 -5.54 23.90 13.19
CA ASN A 367 -6.25 23.83 11.90
C ASN A 367 -6.06 22.42 11.28
N LEU A 368 -7.13 21.63 11.24
CA LEU A 368 -7.12 20.26 10.73
C LEU A 368 -6.67 20.15 9.27
N TRP A 369 -7.02 21.11 8.41
CA TRP A 369 -6.58 21.08 7.02
C TRP A 369 -5.06 21.21 6.91
N ASN A 370 -4.47 22.10 7.72
CA ASN A 370 -3.03 22.26 7.76
C ASN A 370 -2.33 21.03 8.33
N VAL A 371 -2.88 20.42 9.39
CA VAL A 371 -2.33 19.19 9.98
C VAL A 371 -2.45 18.01 9.02
N PHE A 372 -3.54 17.90 8.27
CA PHE A 372 -3.74 16.83 7.31
C PHE A 372 -2.72 16.87 6.17
N TRP A 373 -2.45 18.05 5.59
CA TRP A 373 -1.54 18.20 4.46
C TRP A 373 -0.07 18.36 4.85
N LYS A 374 0.23 19.03 5.97
CA LYS A 374 1.62 19.37 6.39
C LYS A 374 2.09 18.62 7.63
N GLY A 375 1.24 17.81 8.25
CA GLY A 375 1.54 17.10 9.48
C GLY A 375 1.38 17.96 10.75
N GLY A 376 1.19 17.27 11.88
CA GLY A 376 0.94 17.90 13.17
C GLY A 376 2.13 17.87 14.13
N LYS A 377 2.05 18.70 15.17
CA LYS A 377 3.00 18.65 16.30
C LYS A 377 2.81 17.35 17.09
N PRO A 378 3.89 16.73 17.60
CA PRO A 378 3.76 15.61 18.52
C PRO A 378 2.94 16.01 19.75
N PHE A 379 2.19 15.05 20.32
CA PHE A 379 1.53 15.24 21.61
C PHE A 379 2.51 14.95 22.76
N GLU A 380 3.33 13.91 22.60
CA GLU A 380 4.44 13.53 23.47
C GLU A 380 5.69 13.30 22.62
N GLN A 381 6.89 13.46 23.19
CA GLN A 381 8.15 13.11 22.54
C GLN A 381 8.59 11.72 22.99
N ASN A 382 8.43 10.72 22.11
CA ASN A 382 8.81 9.34 22.37
C ASN A 382 9.55 8.77 21.15
N LYS A 383 10.53 7.90 21.39
CA LYS A 383 11.24 7.14 20.35
C LYS A 383 10.69 5.73 20.28
N ASP A 384 10.77 5.10 19.11
CA ASP A 384 10.43 3.70 18.96
C ASP A 384 11.58 2.82 19.45
N GLU A 385 11.47 2.33 20.69
CA GLU A 385 12.49 1.47 21.30
C GLU A 385 12.22 -0.02 21.09
N ARG A 386 10.98 -0.38 20.75
CA ARG A 386 10.54 -1.78 20.68
C ARG A 386 10.75 -2.37 19.29
N SER A 387 10.47 -1.61 18.23
CA SER A 387 10.55 -2.13 16.86
C SER A 387 12.00 -2.47 16.47
N PRO A 388 12.29 -3.69 16.02
CA PRO A 388 13.61 -4.03 15.52
C PRO A 388 13.89 -3.28 14.21
N GLU A 389 15.14 -2.89 13.99
CA GLU A 389 15.54 -2.32 12.71
C GLU A 389 15.52 -3.38 11.61
N LEU A 390 15.05 -3.00 10.41
CA LEU A 390 14.93 -3.93 9.28
C LEU A 390 16.30 -4.51 8.85
N VAL A 391 17.40 -3.80 9.11
CA VAL A 391 18.75 -4.28 8.84
C VAL A 391 19.11 -5.55 9.63
N GLU A 392 18.44 -5.79 10.77
CA GLU A 392 18.63 -7.00 11.57
C GLU A 392 17.91 -8.22 10.97
N PHE A 393 17.14 -8.07 9.90
CA PHE A 393 16.36 -9.16 9.30
C PHE A 393 17.22 -10.39 8.93
N PRO A 394 18.40 -10.25 8.29
CA PRO A 394 19.23 -11.42 7.97
C PRO A 394 19.75 -12.17 9.21
N GLN A 395 20.01 -11.45 10.32
CA GLN A 395 20.56 -12.05 11.54
C GLN A 395 19.47 -12.54 12.50
N LYS A 396 18.30 -11.87 12.52
CA LYS A 396 17.18 -12.15 13.44
C LYS A 396 15.83 -12.15 12.70
N PRO A 397 15.65 -13.00 11.68
CA PRO A 397 14.46 -12.96 10.81
C PRO A 397 13.15 -13.12 11.58
N GLY A 398 13.12 -14.02 12.58
CA GLY A 398 11.92 -14.26 13.38
C GLY A 398 11.47 -13.04 14.19
N LYS A 399 12.40 -12.25 14.75
CA LYS A 399 12.04 -11.06 15.53
C LYS A 399 11.44 -9.96 14.66
N VAL A 400 12.05 -9.72 13.49
CA VAL A 400 11.57 -8.71 12.54
C VAL A 400 10.23 -9.15 11.92
N PHE A 401 10.08 -10.43 11.58
CA PHE A 401 8.83 -10.96 11.07
C PHE A 401 7.69 -10.85 12.08
N ILE A 402 7.91 -11.22 13.36
CA ILE A 402 6.89 -11.04 14.41
C ILE A 402 6.51 -9.56 14.57
N ALA A 403 7.49 -8.66 14.51
CA ALA A 403 7.22 -7.22 14.56
C ALA A 403 6.41 -6.71 13.36
N SER A 404 6.54 -7.35 12.20
CA SER A 404 5.78 -7.00 10.99
C SER A 404 4.27 -7.29 11.11
N VAL A 405 3.88 -8.17 12.02
CA VAL A 405 2.48 -8.56 12.25
C VAL A 405 1.93 -8.08 13.60
N TRP A 406 2.65 -7.20 14.31
CA TRP A 406 2.11 -6.56 15.51
C TRP A 406 0.80 -5.84 15.19
N GLY A 407 -0.13 -5.85 16.14
CA GLY A 407 -1.49 -5.35 15.93
C GLY A 407 -2.47 -6.39 15.39
N MET A 408 -1.96 -7.48 14.81
CA MET A 408 -2.74 -8.69 14.61
C MET A 408 -2.51 -9.67 15.75
N SER A 409 -3.59 -10.22 16.28
CA SER A 409 -3.54 -11.43 17.10
C SER A 409 -4.42 -12.52 16.53
N PHE A 410 -4.00 -13.76 16.76
CA PHE A 410 -4.61 -14.97 16.20
C PHE A 410 -5.37 -15.78 17.27
N PRO A 411 -6.49 -15.29 17.85
CA PRO A 411 -7.33 -16.11 18.70
C PRO A 411 -7.78 -17.38 17.99
N TRP A 412 -7.66 -18.51 18.67
CA TRP A 412 -8.04 -19.82 18.14
C TRP A 412 -9.46 -19.83 17.57
N ALA A 413 -10.38 -19.06 18.17
CA ALA A 413 -11.77 -19.00 17.73
C ALA A 413 -11.92 -18.35 16.33
N LEU A 414 -11.17 -17.28 16.04
CA LEU A 414 -11.18 -16.68 14.69
C LEU A 414 -10.40 -17.53 13.68
N VAL A 415 -9.29 -18.13 14.09
CA VAL A 415 -8.54 -19.06 13.23
C VAL A 415 -9.42 -20.24 12.81
N LEU A 416 -10.18 -20.80 13.76
CA LEU A 416 -11.13 -21.88 13.48
C LEU A 416 -12.31 -21.40 12.63
N SER A 417 -12.84 -20.20 12.88
CA SER A 417 -13.86 -19.61 11.99
C SER A 417 -13.36 -19.40 10.56
N THR A 418 -12.11 -18.97 10.38
CA THR A 418 -11.47 -18.90 9.06
C THR A 418 -11.36 -20.28 8.42
N ALA A 419 -10.93 -21.30 9.16
CA ALA A 419 -10.85 -22.67 8.64
C ALA A 419 -12.23 -23.23 8.25
N ILE A 420 -13.26 -22.99 9.06
CA ILE A 420 -14.65 -23.39 8.75
C ILE A 420 -15.16 -22.62 7.53
N GLY A 421 -14.89 -21.32 7.42
CA GLY A 421 -15.28 -20.52 6.26
C GLY A 421 -14.63 -21.01 4.96
N LEU A 422 -13.31 -21.31 5.00
CA LEU A 422 -12.60 -21.91 3.87
C LEU A 422 -13.20 -23.29 3.51
N TRP A 423 -13.48 -24.13 4.51
CA TRP A 423 -14.15 -25.40 4.28
C TRP A 423 -15.51 -25.23 3.60
N LEU A 424 -16.34 -24.29 4.06
CA LEU A 424 -17.64 -24.00 3.46
C LEU A 424 -17.53 -23.55 1.99
N MET A 425 -16.47 -22.82 1.63
CA MET A 425 -16.22 -22.44 0.23
C MET A 425 -15.98 -23.65 -0.67
N PHE A 426 -15.42 -24.75 -0.18
CA PHE A 426 -15.14 -25.95 -0.99
C PHE A 426 -16.11 -27.11 -0.73
N ALA A 427 -16.94 -27.02 0.31
CA ALA A 427 -17.86 -28.08 0.70
C ALA A 427 -18.77 -28.56 -0.45
N PRO A 428 -19.38 -27.70 -1.30
CA PRO A 428 -20.21 -28.18 -2.40
C PRO A 428 -19.49 -29.18 -3.32
N ALA A 429 -18.21 -28.96 -3.62
CA ALA A 429 -17.40 -29.86 -4.45
C ALA A 429 -17.16 -31.22 -3.76
N VAL A 430 -17.01 -31.25 -2.43
CA VAL A 430 -16.84 -32.50 -1.67
C VAL A 430 -18.12 -33.34 -1.66
N PHE A 431 -19.28 -32.69 -1.70
CA PHE A 431 -20.60 -33.34 -1.70
C PHE A 431 -21.17 -33.54 -3.10
N ASP A 432 -20.36 -33.37 -4.15
CA ASP A 432 -20.72 -33.54 -5.56
C ASP A 432 -21.93 -32.70 -5.98
N VAL A 433 -22.05 -31.51 -5.40
CA VAL A 433 -23.08 -30.52 -5.74
C VAL A 433 -22.52 -29.58 -6.79
N ASN A 434 -23.26 -29.42 -7.89
CA ASN A 434 -22.87 -28.53 -8.98
C ASN A 434 -22.72 -27.08 -8.47
N ILE A 435 -21.64 -26.43 -8.89
CA ILE A 435 -21.24 -25.07 -8.51
C ILE A 435 -22.29 -24.02 -8.85
N GLU A 436 -23.10 -24.23 -9.89
CA GLU A 436 -24.15 -23.29 -10.33
C GLU A 436 -25.43 -23.37 -9.50
N THR A 437 -25.51 -24.29 -8.53
CA THR A 437 -26.71 -24.44 -7.70
C THR A 437 -26.78 -23.35 -6.63
N ARG A 438 -28.01 -22.90 -6.33
CA ARG A 438 -28.26 -21.96 -5.22
C ARG A 438 -27.76 -22.47 -3.87
N ALA A 439 -27.74 -23.80 -3.71
CA ALA A 439 -27.16 -24.44 -2.54
C ALA A 439 -25.65 -24.14 -2.46
N ALA A 440 -24.91 -24.37 -3.54
CA ALA A 440 -23.48 -24.08 -3.62
C ALA A 440 -23.19 -22.60 -3.34
N ASP A 441 -23.98 -21.69 -3.93
CA ASP A 441 -23.84 -20.24 -3.74
C ASP A 441 -23.83 -19.79 -2.28
N ILE A 442 -24.76 -20.32 -1.47
CA ILE A 442 -24.83 -20.00 -0.03
C ILE A 442 -23.55 -20.41 0.69
N SER A 443 -22.93 -21.51 0.27
CA SER A 443 -21.71 -22.04 0.87
C SER A 443 -20.50 -21.22 0.45
N HIS A 444 -20.38 -20.92 -0.84
CA HIS A 444 -19.32 -20.09 -1.41
C HIS A 444 -19.34 -18.68 -0.83
N MET A 445 -20.49 -18.01 -0.90
CA MET A 445 -20.67 -16.66 -0.39
C MET A 445 -20.53 -16.60 1.13
N GLY A 446 -21.24 -17.48 1.85
CA GLY A 446 -21.20 -17.51 3.32
C GLY A 446 -19.81 -17.82 3.85
N GLY A 447 -19.16 -18.84 3.29
CA GLY A 447 -17.80 -19.23 3.65
C GLY A 447 -16.80 -18.09 3.43
N ALA A 448 -16.83 -17.45 2.26
CA ALA A 448 -15.92 -16.36 1.94
C ALA A 448 -16.14 -15.13 2.84
N LEU A 449 -17.39 -14.72 3.09
CA LEU A 449 -17.68 -13.60 4.00
C LEU A 449 -17.20 -13.89 5.43
N ILE A 450 -17.38 -15.13 5.91
CA ILE A 450 -16.87 -15.56 7.22
C ILE A 450 -15.35 -15.44 7.28
N VAL A 451 -14.63 -15.88 6.23
CA VAL A 451 -13.17 -15.77 6.14
C VAL A 451 -12.72 -14.31 6.21
N VAL A 452 -13.36 -13.45 5.41
CA VAL A 452 -13.03 -12.01 5.33
C VAL A 452 -13.20 -11.35 6.69
N VAL A 453 -14.37 -11.50 7.31
CA VAL A 453 -14.64 -10.93 8.63
C VAL A 453 -13.70 -11.51 9.68
N ALA A 454 -13.48 -12.83 9.69
CA ALA A 454 -12.61 -13.47 10.67
C ALA A 454 -11.17 -12.96 10.59
N VAL A 455 -10.58 -12.89 9.38
CA VAL A 455 -9.20 -12.43 9.19
C VAL A 455 -9.06 -10.93 9.44
N THR A 456 -10.00 -10.10 8.96
CA THR A 456 -9.97 -8.66 9.27
C THR A 456 -10.08 -8.42 10.78
N CYS A 457 -10.91 -9.19 11.49
CA CYS A 457 -11.04 -9.09 12.94
C CYS A 457 -9.90 -9.73 13.74
N MET A 458 -8.89 -10.31 13.08
CA MET A 458 -7.61 -10.64 13.72
C MET A 458 -6.80 -9.37 14.05
N GLY A 459 -7.05 -8.25 13.37
CA GLY A 459 -6.56 -6.94 13.81
C GLY A 459 -7.27 -6.51 15.11
N GLU A 460 -6.53 -6.27 16.19
CA GLU A 460 -7.16 -5.99 17.49
C GLU A 460 -7.95 -4.68 17.47
N VAL A 461 -7.52 -3.69 16.68
CA VAL A 461 -8.19 -2.40 16.46
C VAL A 461 -9.66 -2.54 16.02
N VAL A 462 -9.97 -3.59 15.26
CA VAL A 462 -11.31 -3.89 14.73
C VAL A 462 -11.90 -5.18 15.30
N ARG A 463 -11.38 -5.66 16.44
CA ARG A 463 -11.80 -6.91 17.10
C ARG A 463 -13.31 -6.99 17.38
N ALA A 464 -13.97 -5.87 17.60
CA ALA A 464 -15.42 -5.79 17.79
C ALA A 464 -16.22 -6.24 16.56
N GLY A 465 -15.64 -6.15 15.36
CA GLY A 465 -16.26 -6.58 14.10
C GLY A 465 -16.54 -8.09 14.04
N ARG A 466 -15.97 -8.90 14.94
CA ARG A 466 -16.20 -10.36 15.01
C ARG A 466 -17.68 -10.71 15.12
N TYR A 467 -18.49 -9.84 15.74
CA TYR A 467 -19.91 -10.07 15.88
C TYR A 467 -20.65 -10.10 14.54
N LEU A 468 -20.07 -9.59 13.45
CA LEU A 468 -20.62 -9.75 12.09
C LEU A 468 -20.66 -11.21 11.65
N ASN A 469 -19.78 -12.07 12.18
CA ASN A 469 -19.83 -13.51 11.92
C ASN A 469 -21.00 -14.21 12.61
N VAL A 470 -21.65 -13.60 13.62
CA VAL A 470 -22.84 -14.17 14.26
C VAL A 470 -24.03 -14.21 13.28
N PRO A 471 -24.51 -13.07 12.71
CA PRO A 471 -25.59 -13.12 11.73
C PRO A 471 -25.17 -13.87 10.45
N LEU A 472 -23.91 -13.79 10.01
CA LEU A 472 -23.44 -14.58 8.86
C LEU A 472 -23.51 -16.09 9.12
N GLY A 473 -23.02 -16.54 10.28
CA GLY A 473 -23.09 -17.94 10.68
C GLY A 473 -24.53 -18.44 10.82
N LEU A 474 -25.41 -17.63 11.41
CA LEU A 474 -26.84 -17.94 11.49
C LEU A 474 -27.50 -18.00 10.10
N ALA A 475 -27.16 -17.08 9.19
CA ALA A 475 -27.67 -17.08 7.83
C ALA A 475 -27.22 -18.35 7.08
N VAL A 476 -25.96 -18.74 7.18
CA VAL A 476 -25.44 -20.00 6.60
C VAL A 476 -26.15 -21.22 7.19
N ALA A 477 -26.52 -21.17 8.47
CA ALA A 477 -27.20 -22.30 9.12
C ALA A 477 -28.67 -22.45 8.72
N VAL A 478 -29.36 -21.34 8.45
CA VAL A 478 -30.82 -21.29 8.27
C VAL A 478 -31.22 -21.23 6.80
N TRP A 479 -30.53 -20.44 5.97
CA TRP A 479 -30.90 -20.20 4.57
C TRP A 479 -30.98 -21.48 3.71
N PRO A 480 -30.09 -22.48 3.85
CA PRO A 480 -30.14 -23.69 3.02
C PRO A 480 -31.42 -24.52 3.16
N TRP A 481 -32.16 -24.38 4.27
CA TRP A 481 -33.41 -25.10 4.50
C TRP A 481 -34.58 -24.56 3.66
N PHE A 482 -34.40 -23.42 3.01
CA PHE A 482 -35.38 -22.81 2.10
C PHE A 482 -35.04 -23.03 0.62
N VAL A 483 -34.01 -23.83 0.32
CA VAL A 483 -33.56 -24.12 -1.04
C VAL A 483 -33.72 -25.62 -1.32
N GLU A 484 -34.43 -25.95 -2.38
CA GLU A 484 -34.79 -27.35 -2.72
C GLU A 484 -33.61 -28.13 -3.34
N ASP A 485 -32.63 -27.44 -3.91
CA ASP A 485 -31.53 -28.04 -4.69
C ASP A 485 -30.36 -28.58 -3.83
N GLY A 486 -30.54 -28.73 -2.52
CA GLY A 486 -29.48 -29.13 -1.57
C GLY A 486 -29.60 -30.56 -1.07
N THR A 487 -28.47 -31.24 -0.86
CA THR A 487 -28.47 -32.54 -0.17
C THR A 487 -28.66 -32.36 1.34
N LEU A 488 -29.36 -33.30 1.98
CA LEU A 488 -29.59 -33.26 3.44
C LEU A 488 -28.27 -33.21 4.22
N ALA A 489 -27.26 -33.97 3.78
CA ALA A 489 -25.94 -34.00 4.40
C ALA A 489 -25.27 -32.61 4.38
N LEU A 490 -25.30 -31.93 3.24
CA LEU A 490 -24.71 -30.61 3.08
C LEU A 490 -25.46 -29.55 3.90
N ASN A 491 -26.78 -29.64 3.99
CA ASN A 491 -27.58 -28.75 4.84
C ASN A 491 -27.27 -28.91 6.34
N ILE A 492 -27.09 -30.14 6.82
CA ILE A 492 -26.68 -30.40 8.21
C ILE A 492 -25.28 -29.83 8.47
N ILE A 493 -24.33 -30.04 7.56
CA ILE A 493 -22.96 -29.55 7.71
C ILE A 493 -22.90 -28.02 7.71
N ARG A 494 -23.70 -27.36 6.86
CA ARG A 494 -23.85 -25.90 6.89
C ARG A 494 -24.45 -25.41 8.19
N ALA A 495 -25.50 -26.07 8.68
CA ALA A 495 -26.12 -25.75 9.97
C ALA A 495 -25.11 -25.83 11.13
N VAL A 496 -24.38 -26.94 11.22
CA VAL A 496 -23.34 -27.13 12.25
C VAL A 496 -22.21 -26.11 12.11
N SER A 497 -21.72 -25.91 10.89
CA SER A 497 -20.62 -24.96 10.60
C SER A 497 -21.02 -23.53 10.91
N GLY A 498 -22.22 -23.11 10.51
CA GLY A 498 -22.75 -21.77 10.75
C GLY A 498 -23.00 -21.48 12.23
N LEU A 499 -23.58 -22.44 12.95
CA LEU A 499 -23.75 -22.35 14.41
C LEU A 499 -22.40 -22.33 15.15
N ALA A 500 -21.45 -23.15 14.71
CA ALA A 500 -20.09 -23.15 15.25
C ALA A 500 -19.41 -21.79 15.05
N VAL A 501 -19.47 -21.21 13.85
CA VAL A 501 -18.92 -19.86 13.57
C VAL A 501 -19.59 -18.79 14.43
N ALA A 502 -20.91 -18.84 14.59
CA ALA A 502 -21.63 -17.91 15.45
C ALA A 502 -21.16 -18.01 16.91
N ALA A 503 -21.00 -19.23 17.45
CA ALA A 503 -20.50 -19.46 18.79
C ALA A 503 -19.03 -19.04 18.97
N LEU A 504 -18.17 -19.37 18.00
CA LEU A 504 -16.74 -19.01 17.98
C LEU A 504 -16.50 -17.51 17.83
N SER A 505 -17.51 -16.75 17.40
CA SER A 505 -17.41 -15.30 17.25
C SER A 505 -17.73 -14.52 18.54
N LEU A 506 -18.22 -15.20 19.59
CA LEU A 506 -18.50 -14.57 20.89
C LEU A 506 -17.23 -14.29 21.70
N PRO A 507 -16.28 -15.24 21.87
CA PRO A 507 -15.06 -15.01 22.63
C PRO A 507 -14.22 -13.89 22.01
N ARG A 508 -13.77 -12.97 22.84
CA ARG A 508 -12.89 -11.86 22.41
C ARG A 508 -11.49 -12.32 22.01
N GLY A 509 -10.98 -13.35 22.68
CA GLY A 509 -9.58 -13.75 22.59
C GLY A 509 -8.65 -12.84 23.40
N ILE A 510 -7.36 -13.14 23.33
CA ILE A 510 -6.30 -12.40 24.01
C ILE A 510 -5.98 -11.13 23.22
N ILE A 511 -5.77 -10.02 23.93
CA ILE A 511 -5.24 -8.78 23.36
C ILE A 511 -3.82 -8.61 23.86
N THR A 512 -2.93 -8.39 22.91
CA THR A 512 -1.50 -8.33 23.14
C THR A 512 -0.98 -6.90 23.18
N GLU A 513 -1.67 -5.97 22.52
CA GLU A 513 -1.19 -4.61 22.33
C GLU A 513 -2.09 -3.55 22.98
N LYS A 514 -1.56 -2.33 23.10
CA LYS A 514 -2.25 -1.13 23.58
C LYS A 514 -2.36 -0.13 22.44
N TYR A 515 -3.48 0.59 22.40
CA TYR A 515 -3.85 1.49 21.31
C TYR A 515 -4.25 2.88 21.82
N GLY A 516 -3.85 3.24 23.04
CA GLY A 516 -4.11 4.56 23.64
C GLY A 516 -5.60 4.91 23.68
N LEU A 517 -5.98 6.02 23.02
CA LEU A 517 -7.37 6.51 22.99
C LEU A 517 -8.38 5.52 22.36
N TRP A 518 -7.90 4.48 21.66
CA TRP A 518 -8.71 3.48 20.97
C TRP A 518 -9.02 2.24 21.82
N ASP A 519 -8.34 2.06 22.97
CA ASP A 519 -8.52 0.89 23.84
C ASP A 519 -9.98 0.66 24.26
N LYS A 520 -10.79 1.72 24.31
CA LYS A 520 -12.24 1.64 24.60
C LYS A 520 -13.06 0.92 23.52
N TYR A 521 -12.59 0.89 22.27
CA TYR A 521 -13.25 0.27 21.12
C TYR A 521 -12.71 -1.14 20.85
N VAL A 522 -11.50 -1.41 21.31
CA VAL A 522 -10.96 -2.75 21.42
C VAL A 522 -11.69 -3.43 22.58
N LYS A 523 -12.88 -4.02 22.34
CA LYS A 523 -13.70 -4.72 23.33
C LYS A 523 -14.16 -6.11 22.88
#